data_AF-Q5FL19-F1
#
_entry.id   AF-Q5FL19-F1
#
_cell.length_a   1.000
_cell.length_b   1.000
_cell.length_c   1.000
_cell.angle_alpha   90.00
_cell.angle_beta   90.00
_cell.angle_gamma   90.00
#
_symmetry.space_group_name_H-M   'P 1'
#
loop_
_entity.id
_entity.type
_entity.pdbx_description
1 polymer ?
#
loop_
_entity_poly.entity_id
_entity_poly.type
_entity_poly.pdbx_seq_one_letter_code
_entity_poly.pdbx_strand_id
1 'polypeptide(L)'
;MKNKIKRYLLNILAKSRRQEGFTLIEMVVVIAIIVILVLLIVPNLLGQKKKAETKTGDAFKVTIQTQVELYKDDKGKLPASFDELVKNDYLTEDQKKKAEEKKYSINKDGEVEISKNQG
;
A
#
# COMPACT_ATOMS: atom_id res chain seq x y z
N MET A 1 28.59 -69.39 14.21
CA MET A 1 27.39 -68.53 14.04
C MET A 1 27.39 -67.26 14.90
N LYS A 2 27.89 -67.30 16.14
CA LYS A 2 27.84 -66.18 17.12
C LYS A 2 28.54 -64.87 16.67
N ASN A 3 29.58 -64.95 15.84
CA ASN A 3 30.38 -63.77 15.44
C ASN A 3 29.71 -62.86 14.40
N LYS A 4 28.80 -63.41 13.56
CA LYS A 4 28.02 -62.59 12.62
C LYS A 4 26.98 -61.75 13.36
N ILE A 5 26.34 -62.33 14.37
CA ILE A 5 25.38 -61.64 15.25
C ILE A 5 26.10 -60.51 16.01
N LYS A 6 27.29 -60.78 16.57
CA LYS A 6 28.10 -59.75 17.25
C LYS A 6 28.44 -58.57 16.32
N ARG A 7 28.80 -58.83 15.06
CA ARG A 7 29.06 -57.77 14.06
C ARG A 7 27.83 -56.96 13.68
N TYR A 8 26.67 -57.61 13.54
CA TYR A 8 25.40 -56.92 13.30
C TYR A 8 25.02 -56.00 14.46
N LEU A 9 25.17 -56.48 15.70
CA LEU A 9 24.91 -55.69 16.90
C LEU A 9 25.88 -54.50 17.03
N LEU A 10 27.16 -54.70 16.73
CA LEU A 10 28.16 -53.63 16.73
C LEU A 10 27.87 -52.54 15.69
N ASN A 11 27.41 -52.91 14.49
CA ASN A 11 27.04 -51.92 13.46
C ASN A 11 25.77 -51.14 13.81
N ILE A 12 24.83 -51.72 14.58
CA ILE A 12 23.64 -51.02 15.07
C ILE A 12 24.03 -50.02 16.17
N LEU A 13 24.92 -50.41 17.08
CA LEU A 13 25.39 -49.53 18.17
C LEU A 13 26.27 -48.37 17.67
N ALA A 14 27.01 -48.57 16.57
CA ALA A 14 27.87 -47.54 15.99
C ALA A 14 27.13 -46.45 15.19
N LYS A 15 25.82 -46.61 14.94
CA LYS A 15 25.04 -45.70 14.07
C LYS A 15 24.16 -44.72 14.85
N SER A 16 24.72 -44.06 15.87
CA SER A 16 24.14 -42.83 16.42
C SER A 16 24.87 -41.63 15.82
N ARG A 17 24.50 -41.26 14.59
CA ARG A 17 24.91 -39.95 14.05
C ARG A 17 24.08 -38.91 14.77
N ARG A 18 24.70 -38.14 15.67
CA ARG A 18 24.10 -36.93 16.23
C ARG A 18 23.75 -36.03 15.06
N GLN A 19 22.44 -35.85 14.81
CA GLN A 19 22.00 -34.77 13.95
C GLN A 19 22.19 -33.49 14.76
N GLU A 20 23.15 -32.65 14.35
CA GLU A 20 23.28 -31.30 14.88
C GLU A 20 22.09 -30.51 14.36
N GLY A 21 21.04 -30.48 15.18
CA GLY A 21 19.80 -29.79 14.90
C GLY A 21 19.87 -28.33 15.31
N PHE A 22 19.11 -27.54 14.56
CA PHE A 22 18.84 -26.13 14.80
C PHE A 22 18.57 -25.84 16.29
N THR A 23 19.28 -24.87 16.86
CA THR A 23 19.14 -24.48 18.26
C THR A 23 18.11 -23.37 18.43
N LEU A 24 17.45 -23.30 19.59
CA LEU A 24 16.53 -22.20 19.88
C LEU A 24 17.23 -20.83 19.84
N ILE A 25 18.51 -20.78 20.24
CA ILE A 25 19.29 -19.54 20.25
C ILE A 25 19.50 -19.00 18.82
N GLU A 26 19.68 -19.87 17.83
CA GLU A 26 19.80 -19.46 16.41
C GLU A 26 18.51 -18.79 15.91
N MET A 27 17.32 -19.32 16.25
CA MET A 27 16.05 -18.69 15.87
C MET A 27 15.89 -17.33 16.55
N VAL A 28 16.29 -17.21 17.82
CA VAL A 28 16.18 -15.96 18.58
C VAL A 28 17.05 -14.86 17.96
N VAL A 29 18.30 -15.18 17.60
CA VAL A 29 19.20 -14.21 16.94
C VAL A 29 18.66 -13.79 15.57
N VAL A 30 18.12 -14.72 14.79
CA VAL A 30 17.52 -14.42 13.48
C VAL A 30 16.31 -13.50 13.63
N ILE A 31 15.40 -13.78 14.56
CA ILE A 31 14.22 -12.94 14.81
C ILE A 31 14.65 -11.55 15.30
N ALA A 32 15.67 -11.47 16.16
CA ALA A 32 16.19 -10.17 16.62
C ALA A 32 16.69 -9.30 15.46
N ILE A 33 17.41 -9.88 14.49
CA ILE A 33 17.86 -9.16 13.29
C ILE A 33 16.66 -8.73 12.43
N ILE A 34 15.67 -9.60 12.22
CA ILE A 34 14.45 -9.27 11.45
C ILE A 34 13.72 -8.09 12.09
N VAL A 35 13.56 -8.08 13.41
CA VAL A 35 12.88 -6.97 14.13
C VAL A 35 13.61 -5.65 13.91
N ILE A 36 14.95 -5.63 14.02
CA ILE A 36 15.75 -4.43 13.75
C ILE A 36 15.54 -3.94 12.31
N LEU A 37 15.58 -4.83 11.32
CA LEU A 37 15.35 -4.48 9.92
C LEU A 37 13.94 -3.92 9.68
N VAL A 38 12.91 -4.56 10.25
CA VAL A 38 11.52 -4.10 10.14
C VAL A 38 11.36 -2.70 10.74
N LEU A 39 11.97 -2.42 11.89
CA LEU A 39 11.94 -1.09 12.53
C LEU A 39 12.56 0.00 11.64
N LEU A 40 13.57 -0.31 10.84
CA LEU A 40 14.16 0.64 9.88
C LEU A 40 13.31 0.79 8.60
N ILE A 41 12.77 -0.32 8.10
CA ILE A 41 12.07 -0.36 6.80
C ILE A 41 10.65 0.22 6.90
N VAL A 42 9.87 -0.18 7.91
CA VAL A 42 8.46 0.20 8.05
C VAL A 42 8.22 1.72 8.05
N PRO A 43 8.91 2.56 8.84
CA PRO A 43 8.66 4.00 8.84
C PRO A 43 8.97 4.64 7.48
N ASN A 44 10.04 4.19 6.81
CA ASN A 44 10.40 4.66 5.47
C ASN A 44 9.30 4.28 4.46
N LEU A 45 8.83 3.03 4.49
CA LEU A 45 7.81 2.54 3.58
C LEU A 45 6.47 3.26 3.77
N LEU A 46 6.06 3.50 5.03
CA LEU A 46 4.87 4.30 5.35
C LEU A 46 4.99 5.75 4.86
N GLY A 47 6.16 6.36 5.03
CA GLY A 47 6.46 7.70 4.52
C GLY A 47 6.36 7.78 2.99
N GLN A 48 6.91 6.79 2.28
CA GLN A 48 6.82 6.71 0.83
C GLN A 48 5.38 6.49 0.34
N LYS A 49 4.61 5.62 1.00
CA LYS A 49 3.19 5.41 0.70
C LYS A 49 2.39 6.70 0.85
N LYS A 50 2.56 7.41 1.98
CA LYS A 50 1.90 8.71 2.21
C LYS A 50 2.29 9.74 1.14
N LYS A 51 3.57 9.83 0.78
CA LYS A 51 4.05 10.74 -0.28
C LYS A 51 3.44 10.40 -1.64
N ALA A 52 3.32 9.12 -1.97
CA ALA A 52 2.67 8.66 -3.19
C ALA A 52 1.17 9.02 -3.20
N GLU A 53 0.47 8.76 -2.09
CA GLU A 53 -0.95 9.12 -1.94
C GLU A 53 -1.20 10.62 -2.10
N THR A 54 -0.35 11.47 -1.51
CA THR A 54 -0.40 12.92 -1.68
C THR A 54 -0.19 13.30 -3.14
N LYS A 55 0.89 12.82 -3.78
CA LYS A 55 1.16 13.10 -5.20
C LYS A 55 0.02 12.67 -6.13
N THR A 56 -0.55 11.48 -5.90
CA THR A 56 -1.70 11.00 -6.66
C THR A 56 -2.95 11.83 -6.38
N GLY A 57 -3.14 12.32 -5.16
CA GLY A 57 -4.18 13.29 -4.81
C GLY A 57 -4.02 14.60 -5.56
N ASP A 58 -2.82 15.19 -5.54
CA ASP A 58 -2.52 16.45 -6.20
C ASP A 58 -2.68 16.36 -7.72
N ALA A 59 -2.15 15.30 -8.35
CA ALA A 59 -2.32 15.05 -9.77
C ALA A 59 -3.80 14.88 -10.14
N PHE A 60 -4.55 14.15 -9.32
CA PHE A 60 -5.98 13.96 -9.53
C PHE A 60 -6.75 15.29 -9.40
N LYS A 61 -6.43 16.12 -8.40
CA LYS A 61 -6.98 17.46 -8.22
C LYS A 61 -6.78 18.31 -9.48
N VAL A 62 -5.56 18.32 -10.04
CA VAL A 62 -5.24 19.04 -11.28
C VAL A 62 -6.08 18.51 -12.44
N THR A 63 -6.20 17.19 -12.59
CA THR A 63 -7.05 16.60 -13.64
C THR A 63 -8.48 17.10 -13.57
N ILE A 64 -9.12 17.04 -12.40
CA ILE A 64 -10.52 17.48 -12.26
C ILE A 64 -10.66 19.01 -12.36
N GLN A 65 -9.65 19.78 -11.92
CA GLN A 65 -9.59 21.23 -12.12
C GLN A 65 -9.61 21.58 -13.61
N THR A 66 -8.78 20.91 -14.42
CA THR A 66 -8.78 21.11 -15.87
C THR A 66 -10.14 20.80 -16.50
N GLN A 67 -10.87 19.80 -16.00
CA GLN A 67 -12.21 19.50 -16.50
C GLN A 67 -13.25 20.58 -16.13
N VAL A 68 -13.13 21.18 -14.94
CA VAL A 68 -13.94 22.34 -14.54
C VAL A 68 -13.67 23.54 -15.44
N GLU A 69 -12.39 23.81 -15.74
CA GLU A 69 -11.98 24.90 -16.63
C GLU A 69 -12.46 24.67 -18.06
N LEU A 70 -12.32 23.45 -18.60
CA LEU A 70 -12.84 23.10 -19.92
C LEU A 70 -14.37 23.28 -20.00
N TYR A 71 -15.10 22.85 -18.97
CA TYR A 71 -16.55 23.08 -18.91
C TYR A 71 -16.89 24.57 -18.94
N LYS A 72 -16.13 25.39 -18.20
CA LYS A 72 -16.30 26.85 -18.18
C LYS A 72 -16.05 27.46 -19.55
N ASP A 73 -15.00 27.03 -20.23
CA ASP A 73 -14.63 27.53 -21.56
C ASP A 73 -15.68 27.16 -22.61
N ASP A 74 -16.20 25.94 -22.57
CA ASP A 74 -17.18 25.43 -23.53
C ASP A 74 -18.61 25.95 -23.29
N LYS A 75 -19.02 26.10 -22.02
CA LYS A 75 -20.40 26.47 -21.65
C LYS A 75 -20.55 27.92 -21.20
N GLY A 76 -19.45 28.66 -21.02
CA GLY A 76 -19.43 30.03 -20.53
C GLY A 76 -19.87 30.20 -19.06
N LYS A 77 -20.03 29.10 -18.33
CA LYS A 77 -20.47 29.09 -16.93
C LYS A 77 -19.73 27.99 -16.15
N LEU A 78 -19.56 28.19 -14.84
CA LEU A 78 -19.00 27.16 -13.97
C LEU A 78 -19.99 25.99 -13.79
N PRO A 79 -19.49 24.76 -13.64
CA PRO A 79 -20.33 23.62 -13.27
C PRO A 79 -20.80 23.77 -11.82
N ALA A 80 -22.07 23.45 -11.56
CA ALA A 80 -22.67 23.52 -10.23
C ALA A 80 -22.26 22.36 -9.31
N SER A 81 -21.91 21.20 -9.90
CA SER A 81 -21.40 20.05 -9.17
C SER A 81 -20.63 19.11 -10.10
N PHE A 82 -19.94 18.11 -9.53
CA PHE A 82 -19.33 17.04 -10.31
C PHE A 82 -20.37 16.21 -11.11
N ASP A 83 -21.64 16.15 -10.67
CA ASP A 83 -22.71 15.52 -11.47
C ASP A 83 -22.93 16.21 -12.81
N GLU A 84 -22.84 17.54 -12.84
CA GLU A 84 -22.99 18.30 -14.08
C GLU A 84 -21.84 17.99 -15.05
N LEU A 85 -20.63 17.80 -14.52
CA LEU A 85 -19.47 17.39 -15.32
C LEU A 85 -19.62 15.98 -15.88
N VAL A 86 -20.15 15.03 -15.11
CA VAL A 86 -20.41 13.68 -15.62
C VAL A 86 -21.52 13.67 -16.68
N LYS A 87 -22.61 14.41 -16.45
CA LYS A 87 -23.71 14.51 -17.42
C LYS A 87 -23.32 15.13 -18.76
N ASN A 88 -22.25 15.92 -18.79
CA ASN A 88 -21.72 16.55 -20.00
C ASN A 88 -20.40 15.89 -20.46
N ASP A 89 -20.10 14.67 -20.00
CA ASP A 89 -18.95 13.86 -20.43
C ASP A 89 -17.55 14.43 -20.13
N TYR A 90 -17.42 15.39 -19.21
CA TYR A 90 -16.12 15.91 -18.75
C TYR A 90 -15.47 15.04 -17.67
N LEU A 91 -16.27 14.26 -16.93
CA LEU A 91 -15.79 13.32 -15.92
C LEU A 91 -16.46 11.96 -16.08
N THR A 92 -15.75 10.91 -15.70
CA THR A 92 -16.35 9.58 -15.54
C THR A 92 -17.00 9.42 -14.17
N GLU A 93 -17.94 8.49 -14.04
CA GLU A 93 -18.54 8.13 -12.74
C GLU A 93 -17.50 7.71 -11.71
N ASP A 94 -16.45 6.98 -12.13
CA ASP A 94 -15.35 6.58 -11.24
C ASP A 94 -14.55 7.78 -10.73
N GLN A 95 -14.32 8.79 -11.58
CA GLN A 95 -13.64 10.01 -11.17
C GLN A 95 -14.51 10.83 -10.22
N LYS A 96 -15.82 10.95 -10.47
CA LYS A 96 -16.76 11.59 -9.55
C LYS A 96 -16.76 10.89 -8.20
N LYS A 97 -16.92 9.57 -8.17
CA LYS A 97 -16.91 8.78 -6.93
C LYS A 97 -15.61 8.97 -6.16
N LYS A 98 -14.46 8.94 -6.84
CA LYS A 98 -13.15 9.20 -6.23
C LYS A 98 -13.03 10.63 -5.70
N ALA A 99 -13.64 11.60 -6.38
CA ALA A 99 -13.68 12.99 -5.93
C ALA A 99 -14.50 13.13 -4.65
N GLU A 100 -15.67 12.47 -4.56
CA GLU A 100 -16.52 12.43 -3.37
C GLU A 100 -15.86 11.71 -2.20
N GLU A 101 -15.24 10.55 -2.42
CA GLU A 101 -14.49 9.79 -1.41
C GLU A 101 -13.36 10.63 -0.81
N LYS A 102 -12.66 11.40 -1.65
CA LYS A 102 -11.61 12.33 -1.24
C LYS A 102 -12.12 13.69 -0.79
N LYS A 103 -13.44 13.87 -0.76
CA LYS A 103 -14.13 15.10 -0.32
C LYS A 103 -13.67 16.34 -1.08
N TYR A 104 -13.50 16.23 -2.40
CA TYR A 104 -13.33 17.42 -3.23
C TYR A 104 -14.68 18.13 -3.42
N SER A 105 -14.63 19.45 -3.59
CA SER A 105 -15.77 20.31 -3.93
C SER A 105 -15.30 21.43 -4.85
N ILE A 106 -16.20 21.96 -5.67
CA ILE A 106 -15.93 23.11 -6.53
C ILE A 106 -16.39 24.36 -5.77
N ASN A 107 -15.49 25.33 -5.59
CA ASN A 107 -15.81 26.60 -4.93
C ASN A 107 -16.53 27.56 -5.90
N LYS A 108 -16.90 28.76 -5.41
CA LYS A 108 -17.61 29.76 -6.23
C LYS A 108 -16.78 30.34 -7.38
N ASP A 109 -15.46 30.24 -7.28
CA ASP A 109 -14.50 30.74 -8.27
C ASP A 109 -14.19 29.68 -9.35
N GLY A 110 -14.67 28.46 -9.17
CA GLY A 110 -14.41 27.33 -10.07
C GLY A 110 -13.14 26.55 -9.72
N GLU A 111 -12.58 26.76 -8.54
CA GLU A 111 -11.45 25.97 -8.05
C GLU A 111 -11.94 24.73 -7.30
N VAL A 112 -11.31 23.61 -7.61
CA VAL A 112 -11.46 22.36 -6.88
C VAL A 112 -10.70 22.47 -5.58
N GLU A 113 -11.36 22.27 -4.46
CA GLU A 113 -10.77 22.27 -3.13
C GLU A 113 -11.20 21.03 -2.34
N ILE A 114 -10.39 20.62 -1.37
CA ILE A 114 -10.83 19.61 -0.40
C ILE A 114 -11.79 20.31 0.56
N SER A 115 -13.03 19.82 0.64
CA SER A 115 -14.01 20.27 1.62
C SER A 115 -13.41 20.09 3.01
N LYS A 116 -12.97 21.21 3.61
CA LYS A 116 -12.58 21.24 5.01
C LYS A 116 -13.85 21.00 5.83
N ASN A 117 -14.08 19.76 6.26
CA ASN A 117 -14.73 19.59 7.55
C ASN A 117 -13.76 20.20 8.57
N GLN A 118 -14.08 21.41 9.00
CA GLN A 118 -13.53 21.99 10.21
C GLN A 118 -13.72 20.95 11.32
N GLY A 119 -12.60 20.46 11.85
CA GLY A 119 -12.58 19.95 13.22
C GLY A 119 -12.57 21.14 14.17
#